data_AF-A0A947AJ18-F1
#
_entry.id   AF-A0A947AJ18-F1
#
_cell.length_a   1.000
_cell.length_b   1.000
_cell.length_c   1.000
_cell.angle_alpha   90.00
_cell.angle_beta   90.00
_cell.angle_gamma   90.00
#
_symmetry.space_group_name_H-M   'P 1'
#
loop_
_entity.id
_entity.type
_entity.pdbx_description
1 polymer ?
#
loop_
_entity_poly.entity_id
_entity_poly.type
_entity_poly.pdbx_seq_one_letter_code
_entity_poly.pdbx_strand_id
1 'polypeptide(L)'
;GDCCRGYGGTYLSEKDVKAIANYIKTDVKSFLEKYCEWSGRKPILTQGNNGYCIFWDDLCTIHPVKPYMCQAWPFITSVLVDPDNWHIMSSMCPGIDAEVPDSVVRKWVTDKQAGNS
;
A
#
# COMPACT_ATOMS: atom_id res chain seq x y z
N GLY A 1 3.30 -8.39 -9.65
CA GLY A 1 3.51 -9.27 -8.49
C GLY A 1 2.24 -9.28 -7.68
N ASP A 2 2.11 -10.27 -6.80
CA ASP A 2 0.88 -10.50 -6.03
C ASP A 2 0.49 -9.34 -5.10
N CYS A 3 1.41 -8.41 -4.80
CA CYS A 3 1.11 -7.18 -4.06
C CYS A 3 0.09 -6.25 -4.76
N CYS A 4 -0.16 -6.43 -6.06
CA CYS A 4 -1.21 -5.70 -6.78
C CYS A 4 -2.58 -6.39 -6.70
N ARG A 5 -2.67 -7.58 -6.09
CA ARG A 5 -3.86 -8.41 -6.00
C ARG A 5 -4.49 -8.28 -4.60
N GLY A 6 -5.82 -8.25 -4.54
CA GLY A 6 -6.55 -8.34 -3.27
C GLY A 6 -7.31 -7.07 -2.88
N TYR A 7 -8.08 -7.18 -1.80
CA TYR A 7 -9.01 -6.14 -1.34
C TYR A 7 -8.31 -5.22 -0.34
N GLY A 8 -8.17 -3.94 -0.69
CA GLY A 8 -7.41 -2.97 0.10
C GLY A 8 -6.70 -2.00 -0.83
N GLY A 9 -7.39 -0.95 -1.25
CA GLY A 9 -6.79 0.06 -2.10
C GLY A 9 -5.62 0.75 -1.41
N THR A 10 -4.59 1.08 -2.17
CA THR A 10 -3.43 1.82 -1.66
C THR A 10 -3.84 3.25 -1.35
N TYR A 11 -3.78 3.66 -0.07
CA TYR A 11 -3.97 5.06 0.31
C TYR A 11 -2.94 5.96 -0.35
N LEU A 12 -3.39 7.11 -0.80
CA LEU A 12 -2.56 8.11 -1.44
C LEU A 12 -2.44 9.35 -0.55
N SER A 13 -1.19 9.80 -0.35
CA SER A 13 -0.93 11.16 0.10
C SER A 13 -1.17 12.16 -1.04
N GLU A 14 -1.25 13.45 -0.73
CA GLU A 14 -1.29 14.48 -1.77
C GLU A 14 -0.08 14.43 -2.72
N LYS A 15 1.09 14.01 -2.20
CA LYS A 15 2.30 13.85 -3.00
C LYS A 15 2.14 12.69 -3.98
N ASP A 16 1.59 11.56 -3.55
CA ASP A 16 1.33 10.41 -4.42
C ASP A 16 0.32 10.80 -5.51
N VAL A 17 -0.78 11.45 -5.14
CA VAL A 17 -1.81 11.93 -6.08
C VAL A 17 -1.21 12.80 -7.18
N LYS A 18 -0.40 13.81 -6.80
CA LYS A 18 0.23 14.72 -7.77
C LYS A 18 1.25 13.99 -8.65
N ALA A 19 2.07 13.11 -8.07
CA ALA A 19 3.08 12.36 -8.81
C ALA A 19 2.47 11.42 -9.85
N ILE A 20 1.43 10.65 -9.47
CA ILE A 20 0.77 9.70 -10.36
C ILE A 20 0.01 10.45 -11.47
N ALA A 21 -0.76 11.49 -11.12
CA ALA A 21 -1.50 12.28 -12.11
C ALA A 21 -0.58 12.87 -13.18
N ASN A 22 0.55 13.46 -12.76
CA ASN A 22 1.55 14.00 -13.69
C ASN A 22 2.17 12.91 -14.58
N TYR A 23 2.49 11.75 -14.00
CA TYR A 23 3.12 10.64 -14.73
C TYR A 23 2.20 10.07 -15.82
N ILE A 24 0.90 9.90 -15.53
CA ILE A 24 -0.09 9.41 -16.50
C ILE A 24 -0.67 10.54 -17.39
N LYS A 25 -0.15 11.76 -17.24
CA LYS A 25 -0.51 12.95 -18.04
C LYS A 25 -1.98 13.36 -17.92
N THR A 26 -2.50 13.38 -16.70
CA THR A 26 -3.84 13.87 -16.37
C THR A 26 -3.78 14.90 -15.24
N ASP A 27 -4.84 15.69 -15.07
CA ASP A 27 -4.97 16.56 -13.90
C ASP A 27 -5.42 15.76 -12.65
N VAL A 28 -5.19 16.35 -11.47
CA VAL A 28 -5.49 15.75 -10.16
C VAL A 28 -6.97 15.39 -10.01
N LYS A 29 -7.89 16.23 -10.48
CA LYS A 29 -9.33 15.97 -10.34
C LYS A 29 -9.73 14.75 -11.15
N SER A 30 -9.35 14.71 -12.42
CA SER A 30 -9.59 13.55 -13.30
C SER A 30 -8.95 12.28 -12.76
N PHE A 31 -7.76 12.37 -12.15
CA PHE A 31 -7.10 11.22 -11.53
C PHE A 31 -7.92 10.65 -10.37
N LEU A 32 -8.34 11.53 -9.43
CA LEU A 32 -9.13 11.13 -8.27
C LEU A 32 -10.49 10.54 -8.66
N GLU A 33 -11.14 11.09 -9.70
CA GLU A 33 -12.46 10.63 -10.14
C GLU A 33 -12.40 9.27 -10.87
N LYS A 34 -11.34 9.00 -11.64
CA LYS A 34 -11.28 7.82 -12.53
C LYS A 34 -10.49 6.64 -11.97
N TYR A 35 -9.51 6.91 -11.12
CA TYR A 35 -8.56 5.89 -10.65
C TYR A 35 -8.58 5.67 -9.14
N CYS A 36 -9.39 6.44 -8.42
CA CYS A 36 -9.48 6.36 -6.97
C CYS A 36 -10.92 6.14 -6.48
N GLU A 37 -11.00 5.54 -5.30
CA GLU A 37 -12.19 5.51 -4.45
C GLU A 37 -11.87 6.20 -3.11
N TRP A 38 -12.90 6.49 -2.32
CA TRP A 38 -12.71 7.14 -1.02
C TRP A 38 -12.95 6.18 0.13
N SER A 39 -11.93 5.99 0.96
CA SER A 39 -12.03 5.30 2.25
C SER A 39 -11.96 6.36 3.36
N GLY A 40 -13.13 6.73 3.86
CA GLY A 40 -13.29 7.88 4.75
C GLY A 40 -12.85 9.18 4.05
N ARG A 41 -11.79 9.82 4.58
CA ARG A 41 -11.24 11.07 4.02
C ARG A 41 -10.00 10.87 3.15
N LYS A 42 -9.60 9.63 2.88
CA LYS A 42 -8.38 9.34 2.13
C LYS A 42 -8.73 8.65 0.80
N PRO A 43 -8.17 9.13 -0.32
CA PRO A 43 -8.30 8.42 -1.59
C PRO A 43 -7.46 7.14 -1.57
N ILE A 44 -8.01 6.09 -2.15
CA ILE A 44 -7.34 4.81 -2.38
C ILE A 44 -7.36 4.49 -3.87
N LEU A 45 -6.33 3.83 -4.40
CA LEU A 45 -6.39 3.30 -5.76
C LEU A 45 -7.51 2.26 -5.89
N THR A 46 -8.36 2.39 -6.91
CA THR A 46 -9.41 1.40 -7.22
C THR A 46 -8.81 0.14 -7.87
N GLN A 47 -9.66 -0.86 -8.06
CA GLN A 47 -9.35 -2.12 -8.72
C GLN A 47 -9.92 -2.15 -10.15
N GLY A 48 -9.22 -2.85 -11.04
CA GLY A 48 -9.81 -3.30 -12.29
C GLY A 48 -10.73 -4.50 -12.08
N ASN A 49 -11.50 -4.84 -13.11
CA ASN A 49 -12.43 -5.99 -13.10
C ASN A 49 -11.74 -7.35 -12.88
N ASN A 50 -10.42 -7.41 -13.02
CA ASN A 50 -9.59 -8.59 -12.79
C ASN A 50 -9.22 -8.80 -11.30
N GLY A 51 -9.65 -7.91 -10.40
CA GLY A 51 -9.32 -7.97 -8.97
C GLY A 51 -7.90 -7.51 -8.63
N TYR A 52 -7.21 -6.88 -9.59
CA TYR A 52 -5.92 -6.23 -9.38
C TYR A 52 -6.10 -4.71 -9.31
N CYS A 53 -5.10 -4.00 -8.78
CA CYS A 53 -5.00 -2.55 -8.85
C CYS A 53 -5.26 -2.06 -10.30
N ILE A 54 -5.95 -0.92 -10.45
CA ILE A 54 -6.28 -0.32 -11.75
C ILE A 54 -5.06 -0.08 -12.67
N PHE A 55 -3.85 0.02 -12.10
CA PHE A 55 -2.58 0.19 -12.82
C PHE A 55 -1.81 -1.13 -13.06
N TRP A 56 -2.49 -2.26 -13.01
CA TRP A 56 -1.92 -3.58 -13.28
C TRP A 56 -2.11 -3.98 -14.75
N ASP A 57 -1.00 -4.32 -15.41
CA ASP A 57 -0.95 -4.90 -16.75
C ASP A 57 0.24 -5.86 -16.85
N ASP A 58 0.14 -7.01 -16.17
CA ASP A 58 1.21 -7.99 -15.87
C ASP A 58 2.41 -7.44 -15.04
N LEU A 59 2.58 -6.13 -15.03
CA LEU A 59 3.48 -5.34 -14.21
C LEU A 59 2.75 -4.07 -13.75
N CYS A 60 3.32 -3.38 -12.76
CA CYS A 60 2.80 -2.10 -12.29
C CYS A 60 3.15 -1.01 -13.33
N THR A 61 2.15 -0.47 -14.02
CA THR A 61 2.37 0.53 -15.09
C THR A 61 2.85 1.89 -14.56
N ILE A 62 2.60 2.17 -13.28
CA ILE A 62 3.07 3.37 -12.57
C ILE A 62 4.32 3.11 -11.71
N HIS A 63 5.11 2.06 -12.01
CA HIS A 63 6.28 1.68 -11.20
C HIS A 63 7.20 2.85 -10.81
N PRO A 64 7.55 3.79 -11.71
CA PRO A 64 8.46 4.90 -11.38
C PRO A 64 7.90 5.90 -10.35
N VAL A 65 6.58 5.94 -10.21
CA VAL A 65 5.88 6.83 -9.26
C VAL A 65 5.00 6.03 -8.29
N LYS A 66 5.45 4.79 -7.97
CA LYS A 66 4.76 3.93 -7.00
C LYS A 66 4.43 4.72 -5.74
N PRO A 67 3.18 4.69 -5.26
CA PRO A 67 2.82 5.38 -4.04
C PRO A 67 3.54 4.78 -2.84
N TYR A 68 3.72 5.57 -1.77
CA TYR A 68 4.48 5.16 -0.58
C TYR A 68 4.07 3.78 -0.04
N MET A 69 2.77 3.49 0.08
CA MET A 69 2.33 2.18 0.60
C MET A 69 2.75 1.01 -0.29
N CYS A 70 2.74 1.17 -1.62
CA CYS A 70 3.22 0.12 -2.52
C CYS A 70 4.73 -0.09 -2.43
N GLN A 71 5.50 0.94 -2.05
CA GLN A 71 6.94 0.82 -1.81
C GLN A 71 7.22 0.20 -0.43
N ALA A 72 6.40 0.55 0.56
CA ALA A 72 6.54 0.07 1.93
C ALA A 72 5.99 -1.33 2.13
N TRP A 73 5.18 -1.87 1.22
CA TRP A 73 4.67 -3.24 1.30
C TRP A 73 5.81 -4.28 1.32
N PRO A 74 5.80 -5.26 2.23
CA PRO A 74 4.79 -5.54 3.25
C PRO A 74 5.10 -4.94 4.64
N PHE A 75 6.09 -4.08 4.77
CA PHE A 75 6.50 -3.49 6.06
C PHE A 75 5.98 -2.05 6.25
N ILE A 76 4.67 -1.87 6.08
CA ILE A 76 4.02 -0.56 6.25
C ILE A 76 3.99 -0.23 7.75
N THR A 77 4.79 0.73 8.18
CA THR A 77 5.00 1.08 9.60
C THR A 77 3.71 1.35 10.36
N SER A 78 2.74 2.04 9.75
CA SER A 78 1.45 2.34 10.39
C SER A 78 0.56 1.11 10.57
N VAL A 79 0.73 0.08 9.74
CA VAL A 79 0.00 -1.19 9.82
C VAL A 79 0.69 -2.10 10.84
N LEU A 80 2.01 -2.14 10.83
CA LEU A 80 2.78 -2.99 11.74
C LEU A 80 2.71 -2.56 13.21
N VAL A 81 2.07 -1.44 13.55
CA VAL A 81 1.83 -1.05 14.95
C VAL A 81 1.11 -2.14 15.76
N ASP A 82 0.32 -2.97 15.09
CA ASP A 82 -0.36 -4.11 15.67
C ASP A 82 0.30 -5.43 15.21
N PRO A 83 0.81 -6.27 16.12
CA PRO A 83 1.35 -7.59 15.78
C PRO A 83 0.34 -8.50 15.07
N ASP A 84 -0.96 -8.34 15.30
CA ASP A 84 -1.98 -9.13 14.61
C ASP A 84 -1.96 -8.85 13.10
N ASN A 85 -1.58 -7.62 12.70
CA ASN A 85 -1.40 -7.28 11.30
C ASN A 85 -0.20 -8.01 10.67
N TRP A 86 0.81 -8.44 11.44
CA TRP A 86 1.90 -9.25 10.90
C TRP A 86 1.39 -10.59 10.37
N HIS A 87 0.54 -11.26 11.15
CA HIS A 87 -0.07 -12.55 10.78
C HIS A 87 -1.02 -12.42 9.59
N ILE A 88 -1.78 -11.34 9.52
CA ILE A 88 -2.62 -11.06 8.35
C ILE A 88 -1.73 -10.82 7.12
N MET A 89 -0.69 -10.02 7.24
CA MET A 89 0.20 -9.70 6.12
C MET A 89 1.02 -10.91 5.66
N SER A 90 1.41 -11.81 6.57
CA SER A 90 2.11 -13.05 6.21
C SER A 90 1.26 -14.00 5.38
N SER A 91 -0.06 -14.00 5.59
CA SER A 91 -1.00 -14.72 4.71
C SER A 91 -1.10 -14.11 3.29
N MET A 92 -0.74 -12.83 3.12
CA MET A 92 -0.85 -12.10 1.86
C MET A 92 0.48 -11.92 1.13
N CYS A 93 1.61 -12.10 1.82
CA CYS A 93 2.94 -11.96 1.26
C CYS A 93 3.82 -13.15 1.67
N PRO A 94 4.18 -14.05 0.73
CA PRO A 94 5.02 -15.21 1.03
C PRO A 94 6.44 -14.85 1.47
N GLY A 95 6.84 -13.58 1.33
CA GLY A 95 8.13 -13.07 1.79
C GLY A 95 8.16 -12.69 3.28
N ILE A 96 7.03 -12.74 3.99
CA ILE A 96 6.99 -12.55 5.43
C ILE A 96 7.07 -13.91 6.11
N ASP A 97 7.96 -14.03 7.09
CA ASP A 97 8.03 -15.20 7.95
C ASP A 97 6.87 -15.20 8.94
N ALA A 98 5.96 -16.17 8.78
CA ALA A 98 4.77 -16.35 9.61
C ALA A 98 5.10 -16.95 10.99
N GLU A 99 6.28 -17.53 11.18
CA GLU A 99 6.67 -18.21 12.41
C GLU A 99 7.45 -17.30 13.38
N VAL A 100 7.61 -16.01 13.04
CA VAL A 100 8.25 -15.03 13.92
C VAL A 100 7.42 -14.88 15.19
N PRO A 101 8.01 -15.07 16.40
CA PRO A 101 7.27 -14.91 17.64
C PRO A 101 6.73 -13.49 17.82
N ASP A 102 5.49 -13.36 18.29
CA ASP A 102 4.85 -12.06 18.58
C ASP A 102 5.72 -11.12 19.42
N SER A 103 6.52 -11.66 20.35
CA SER A 103 7.42 -10.87 21.18
C SER A 103 8.51 -10.15 20.37
N VAL A 104 8.99 -10.78 19.30
CA VAL A 104 9.97 -10.19 18.36
C VAL A 104 9.30 -9.13 17.51
N VAL A 105 8.10 -9.39 16.99
CA VAL A 105 7.30 -8.43 16.23
C VAL A 105 7.03 -7.18 17.08
N ARG A 106 6.50 -7.35 18.30
CA ARG A 106 6.21 -6.25 19.25
C ARG A 106 7.44 -5.41 19.51
N LYS A 107 8.59 -6.04 19.78
CA LYS A 107 9.84 -5.33 20.02
C LYS A 107 10.25 -4.48 18.81
N TRP A 108 10.24 -5.05 17.61
CA TRP A 108 10.62 -4.34 16.39
C TRP A 108 9.73 -3.12 16.13
N VAL A 109 8.43 -3.27 16.35
CA VAL A 109 7.42 -2.22 16.19
C VAL A 109 7.68 -1.08 17.16
N THR A 110 7.89 -1.38 18.44
CA THR A 110 8.19 -0.38 19.48
C THR A 110 9.50 0.34 19.18
N ASP A 111 10.57 -0.39 18.83
CA ASP A 111 11.89 0.19 18.53
C ASP A 111 11.82 1.15 17.32
N LYS A 112 11.01 0.83 16.29
CA LYS A 112 10.79 1.71 15.14
C LYS A 112 9.96 2.95 15.45
N GLN A 113 9.01 2.88 16.39
CA GLN A 113 8.24 4.05 16.85
C GLN A 113 9.10 4.99 17.69
N ALA A 114 9.94 4.45 18.57
CA ALA A 114 10.84 5.22 19.42
C ALA A 114 11.91 5.98 18.60
N GLY A 115 12.36 5.45 17.46
CA GLY A 115 13.30 6.10 16.56
C GLY A 115 12.71 7.13 15.58
N ASN A 116 11.39 7.29 15.55
CA ASN A 116 10.66 8.29 14.73
C ASN A 116 10.10 9.46 15.58
N SER A 117 10.55 9.58 16.84
CA SER A 117 10.17 10.63 17.79
C SER A 117 11.25 11.70 17.91
#